data_AF-A0AAU3NU37-F1
#
_entry.id   AF-A0AAU3NU37-F1
#
_cell.length_a   1.000
_cell.length_b   1.000
_cell.length_c   1.000
_cell.angle_alpha   90.00
_cell.angle_beta   90.00
_cell.angle_gamma   90.00
#
_symmetry.space_group_name_H-M   'P 1'
#
loop_
_entity.id
_entity.type
_entity.pdbx_description
1 polymer ?
#
loop_
_entity_poly.entity_id
_entity_poly.type
_entity_poly.pdbx_seq_one_letter_code
_entity_poly.pdbx_strand_id
1 'polypeptide(L)'
;MADADTQTGRQSRADARRNRARVLRAAEAAFAAEGADVPLDEVARRAGVGAGTVYRHFPSKEALFEAVIVDRIARMAADTRTMTAADDPGAAFFTFFTEMVERVTFNKALVAALDGRAQIRPAVASGLKREFREAVAALLLRAQQVGAVRADVDDADVVALATGCIAMEAGRGSAGRMVALACDALRPAAATELPAAKAEPVSETESTPSAPDRSENDTSACNETGEGFCPVCGSPLPVAATGRPRRYCSDACRQKAHRLRAR
;
A
#
# COMPACT_ATOMS: atom_id res chain seq x y z
N MET A 1 42.11 16.32 -1.24
CA MET A 1 41.21 16.63 -2.39
C MET A 1 40.05 15.65 -2.55
N ALA A 2 40.09 14.42 -2.02
CA ALA A 2 38.97 13.46 -2.08
C ALA A 2 37.76 13.80 -1.16
N ASP A 3 37.98 14.58 -0.09
CA ASP A 3 36.91 14.95 0.85
C ASP A 3 35.97 16.06 0.35
N ALA A 4 36.45 16.96 -0.52
CA ALA A 4 35.65 18.07 -1.03
C ALA A 4 34.57 17.60 -2.01
N ASP A 5 34.90 16.68 -2.91
CA ASP A 5 33.97 16.13 -3.91
C ASP A 5 32.89 15.25 -3.26
N THR A 6 33.26 14.52 -2.19
CA THR A 6 32.34 13.73 -1.38
C THR A 6 31.38 14.60 -0.54
N GLN A 7 31.81 15.82 -0.17
CA GLN A 7 31.01 16.80 0.55
C GLN A 7 30.00 17.49 -0.37
N THR A 8 30.41 17.91 -1.57
CA THR A 8 29.55 18.53 -2.58
C THR A 8 28.47 17.56 -3.08
N GLY A 9 28.81 16.28 -3.28
CA GLY A 9 27.84 15.23 -3.62
C GLY A 9 26.86 14.87 -2.49
N ARG A 10 27.23 15.05 -1.21
CA ARG A 10 26.32 14.89 -0.06
C ARG A 10 25.38 16.09 0.10
N GLN A 11 25.88 17.31 -0.09
CA GLN A 11 25.08 18.53 -0.05
C GLN A 11 24.02 18.54 -1.17
N SER A 12 24.42 18.22 -2.40
CA SER A 12 23.50 18.10 -3.54
C SER A 12 22.38 17.07 -3.32
N ARG A 13 22.69 15.92 -2.73
CA ARG A 13 21.67 14.90 -2.37
C ARG A 13 20.72 15.39 -1.26
N ALA A 14 21.23 16.11 -0.27
CA ALA A 14 20.40 16.68 0.79
C ALA A 14 19.45 17.76 0.24
N ASP A 15 19.91 18.61 -0.68
CA ASP A 15 19.10 19.60 -1.37
C ASP A 15 18.03 18.97 -2.25
N ALA A 16 18.38 17.94 -3.02
CA ALA A 16 17.41 17.19 -3.82
C ALA A 16 16.30 16.56 -2.94
N ARG A 17 16.66 16.01 -1.77
CA ARG A 17 15.69 15.47 -0.81
C ARG A 17 14.78 16.55 -0.22
N ARG A 18 15.34 17.71 0.16
CA ARG A 18 14.57 18.86 0.66
C ARG A 18 13.60 19.39 -0.40
N ASN A 19 14.07 19.53 -1.64
CA ASN A 19 13.25 19.97 -2.76
C ASN A 19 12.13 18.97 -3.05
N ARG A 20 12.42 17.66 -3.02
CA ARG A 20 11.39 16.63 -3.15
C ARG A 20 10.32 16.76 -2.06
N ALA A 21 10.72 16.90 -0.79
CA ALA A 21 9.77 17.06 0.31
C ALA A 21 8.91 18.34 0.16
N ARG A 22 9.49 19.45 -0.29
CA ARG A 22 8.76 20.69 -0.60
C ARG A 22 7.72 20.50 -1.70
N VAL A 23 8.08 19.79 -2.77
CA VAL A 23 7.15 19.47 -3.87
C VAL A 23 6.00 18.61 -3.37
N LEU A 24 6.28 17.56 -2.58
CA LEU A 24 5.24 16.68 -2.04
C LEU A 24 4.26 17.41 -1.12
N ARG A 25 4.77 18.29 -0.24
CA ARG A 25 3.94 19.14 0.64
C ARG A 25 3.08 20.13 -0.16
N ALA A 26 3.65 20.75 -1.19
CA ALA A 26 2.90 21.68 -2.05
C ALA A 26 1.83 20.96 -2.87
N ALA A 27 2.16 19.79 -3.40
CA ALA A 27 1.23 18.94 -4.15
C ALA A 27 0.07 18.46 -3.28
N GLU A 28 0.35 17.99 -2.06
CA GLU A 28 -0.66 17.61 -1.08
C GLU A 28 -1.63 18.76 -0.79
N ALA A 29 -1.12 19.95 -0.49
CA ALA A 29 -1.94 21.12 -0.22
C ALA A 29 -2.76 21.55 -1.46
N ALA A 30 -2.19 21.44 -2.66
CA ALA A 30 -2.88 21.79 -3.90
C ALA A 30 -3.98 20.78 -4.26
N PHE A 31 -3.70 19.49 -4.13
CA PHE A 31 -4.70 18.43 -4.32
C PHE A 31 -5.82 18.51 -3.29
N ALA A 32 -5.49 19.01 -2.10
CA ALA A 32 -6.49 19.30 -1.09
C ALA A 32 -7.39 20.47 -1.52
N ALA A 33 -6.82 21.63 -1.84
CA ALA A 33 -7.63 22.82 -2.15
C ALA A 33 -8.44 22.71 -3.45
N GLU A 34 -7.86 22.11 -4.50
CA GLU A 34 -8.36 22.20 -5.87
C GLU A 34 -8.61 20.84 -6.52
N GLY A 35 -8.43 19.75 -5.77
CA GLY A 35 -8.57 18.39 -6.27
C GLY A 35 -7.36 17.91 -7.06
N ALA A 36 -7.44 16.67 -7.53
CA ALA A 36 -6.35 16.03 -8.25
C ALA A 36 -6.06 16.65 -9.62
N ASP A 37 -6.72 17.74 -10.04
CA ASP A 37 -6.57 18.32 -11.38
C ASP A 37 -5.41 19.32 -11.55
N VAL A 38 -4.77 19.72 -10.45
CA VAL A 38 -3.70 20.74 -10.44
C VAL A 38 -2.52 20.39 -11.37
N PRO A 39 -2.09 21.29 -12.27
CA PRO A 39 -0.92 21.10 -13.13
C PRO A 39 0.40 21.00 -12.36
N LEU A 40 1.36 20.22 -12.88
CA LEU A 40 2.70 20.08 -12.26
C LEU A 40 3.45 21.41 -12.16
N ASP A 41 3.27 22.30 -13.13
CA ASP A 41 3.88 23.64 -13.12
C ASP A 41 3.38 24.50 -11.96
N GLU A 42 2.09 24.39 -11.63
CA GLU A 42 1.48 25.09 -10.51
C GLU A 42 2.00 24.53 -9.18
N VAL A 43 2.16 23.21 -9.08
CA VAL A 43 2.82 22.57 -7.94
C VAL A 43 4.28 23.04 -7.81
N ALA A 44 5.02 23.12 -8.92
CA ALA A 44 6.41 23.60 -8.92
C ALA A 44 6.52 25.05 -8.40
N ARG A 45 5.62 25.91 -8.88
CA ARG A 45 5.50 27.30 -8.44
C ARG A 45 5.22 27.40 -6.94
N ARG A 46 4.23 26.66 -6.42
CA ARG A 46 3.90 26.62 -4.99
C ARG A 46 5.03 26.06 -4.14
N ALA A 47 5.72 25.05 -4.65
CA ALA A 47 6.87 24.46 -4.00
C ALA A 47 8.11 25.36 -4.03
N GLY A 48 8.13 26.41 -4.88
CA GLY A 48 9.28 27.30 -5.08
C GLY A 48 10.49 26.56 -5.66
N VAL A 49 10.26 25.64 -6.60
CA VAL A 49 11.28 24.88 -7.32
C VAL A 49 11.07 25.03 -8.83
N GLY A 50 12.12 24.84 -9.63
CA GLY A 50 11.99 24.88 -11.09
C GLY A 50 11.16 23.72 -11.64
N ALA A 51 10.32 23.99 -12.66
CA ALA A 51 9.48 22.98 -13.29
C ALA A 51 10.28 21.75 -13.76
N GLY A 52 11.45 21.96 -14.38
CA GLY A 52 12.34 20.87 -14.80
C GLY A 52 12.79 19.95 -13.66
N THR A 53 12.91 20.46 -12.43
CA THR A 53 13.20 19.65 -11.24
C THR A 53 12.02 18.76 -10.87
N VAL A 54 10.79 19.27 -10.96
CA VAL A 54 9.57 18.49 -10.71
C VAL A 54 9.41 17.39 -11.77
N TYR A 55 9.47 17.74 -13.07
CA TYR A 55 9.35 16.77 -14.16
C TYR A 55 10.40 15.66 -14.11
N ARG A 56 11.63 15.96 -13.66
CA ARG A 56 12.68 14.96 -13.48
C ARG A 56 12.37 13.96 -12.35
N HIS A 57 11.75 14.42 -11.27
CA HIS A 57 11.40 13.57 -10.12
C HIS A 57 10.04 12.89 -10.25
N PHE A 58 9.14 13.49 -11.03
CA PHE A 58 7.76 13.07 -11.21
C PHE A 58 7.40 13.25 -12.70
N PRO A 59 7.66 12.22 -13.52
CA PRO A 59 7.48 12.31 -14.97
C PRO A 59 6.01 12.42 -15.37
N SER A 60 5.09 12.03 -14.49
CA SER A 60 3.66 12.17 -14.68
C SER A 60 2.97 12.64 -13.40
N LYS A 61 1.73 13.05 -13.55
CA LYS A 61 0.88 13.51 -12.46
C LYS A 61 0.46 12.36 -11.54
N GLU A 62 0.23 11.18 -12.12
CA GLU A 62 -0.02 9.94 -11.41
C GLU A 62 1.21 9.56 -10.56
N ALA A 63 2.43 9.74 -11.09
CA ALA A 63 3.65 9.50 -10.34
C ALA A 63 3.82 10.50 -9.17
N LEU A 64 3.44 11.77 -9.35
CA LEU A 64 3.38 12.75 -8.26
C LEU A 64 2.33 12.36 -7.22
N PHE A 65 1.15 11.96 -7.66
CA PHE A 65 0.06 11.56 -6.79
C PHE A 65 0.40 10.32 -5.94
N GLU A 66 0.92 9.26 -6.57
CA GLU A 66 1.44 8.07 -5.87
C GLU A 66 2.47 8.48 -4.82
N ALA A 67 3.43 9.33 -5.18
CA ALA A 67 4.46 9.76 -4.25
C ALA A 67 3.93 10.62 -3.09
N VAL A 68 2.89 11.43 -3.30
CA VAL A 68 2.22 12.19 -2.23
C VAL A 68 1.54 11.25 -1.25
N ILE A 69 0.82 10.23 -1.74
CA ILE A 69 0.17 9.25 -0.86
C ILE A 69 1.21 8.45 -0.06
N VAL A 70 2.29 8.00 -0.72
CA VAL A 70 3.41 7.29 -0.08
C VAL A 70 4.02 8.13 1.05
N ASP A 71 4.36 9.39 0.75
CA ASP A 71 4.95 10.30 1.73
C ASP A 71 3.99 10.61 2.88
N ARG A 72 2.69 10.77 2.59
CA ARG A 72 1.68 11.00 3.62
C ARG A 72 1.57 9.82 4.58
N ILE A 73 1.44 8.60 4.08
CA ILE A 73 1.34 7.40 4.92
C ILE A 73 2.61 7.21 5.75
N ALA A 74 3.79 7.38 5.14
CA ALA A 74 5.06 7.27 5.85
C ALA A 74 5.20 8.30 6.97
N ARG A 75 4.79 9.57 6.74
CA ARG A 75 4.77 10.59 7.79
C ARG A 75 3.76 10.27 8.89
N MET A 76 2.57 9.80 8.55
CA MET A 76 1.59 9.36 9.55
C MET A 76 2.14 8.23 10.41
N ALA A 77 2.75 7.20 9.81
CA ALA A 77 3.38 6.11 10.55
C ALA A 77 4.52 6.61 11.46
N ALA A 78 5.34 7.55 10.98
CA ALA A 78 6.39 8.17 11.79
C ALA A 78 5.82 8.97 12.96
N ASP A 79 4.82 9.82 12.71
CA ASP A 79 4.13 10.61 13.74
C ASP A 79 3.52 9.69 14.80
N THR A 80 2.78 8.65 14.40
CA THR A 80 2.22 7.63 15.31
C THR A 80 3.29 6.95 16.15
N ARG A 81 4.45 6.60 15.57
CA ARG A 81 5.57 6.03 16.32
C ARG A 81 6.10 7.00 17.39
N THR A 82 6.16 8.31 17.11
CA THR A 82 6.60 9.28 18.14
C THR A 82 5.63 9.34 19.32
N MET A 83 4.33 9.13 19.08
CA MET A 83 3.31 9.14 20.13
C MET A 83 3.40 7.93 21.07
N THR A 84 4.08 6.84 20.67
CA THR A 84 4.26 5.66 21.53
C THR A 84 5.12 5.96 22.77
N ALA A 85 5.93 7.02 22.71
CA ALA A 85 6.78 7.48 23.80
C ALA A 85 6.10 8.52 24.72
N ALA A 86 4.80 8.80 24.53
CA ALA A 86 4.07 9.73 25.36
C ALA A 86 3.89 9.22 26.80
N ASP A 87 3.92 10.15 27.77
CA ASP A 87 3.73 9.85 29.19
C ASP A 87 2.33 9.32 29.52
N ASP A 88 1.32 9.77 28.76
CA ASP A 88 -0.05 9.25 28.81
C ASP A 88 -0.39 8.50 27.50
N PRO A 89 -0.24 7.16 27.47
CA PRO A 89 -0.56 6.35 26.31
C PRO A 89 -2.03 6.39 25.91
N GLY A 90 -2.94 6.53 26.88
CA GLY A 90 -4.38 6.56 26.62
C GLY A 90 -4.76 7.84 25.89
N ALA A 91 -4.33 8.99 26.42
CA ALA A 91 -4.52 10.27 25.75
C ALA A 91 -3.84 10.32 24.38
N ALA A 92 -2.64 9.75 24.25
CA ALA A 92 -1.93 9.67 22.98
C ALA A 92 -2.72 8.87 21.92
N PHE A 93 -3.27 7.71 22.29
CA PHE A 93 -4.10 6.92 21.39
C PHE A 93 -5.36 7.66 20.94
N PHE A 94 -6.13 8.25 21.85
CA PHE A 94 -7.36 8.97 21.47
C PHE A 94 -7.06 10.25 20.69
N THR A 95 -5.95 10.93 20.97
CA THR A 95 -5.47 12.06 20.17
C THR A 95 -5.13 11.58 18.75
N PHE A 96 -4.37 10.50 18.62
CA PHE A 96 -4.03 9.91 17.32
C PHE A 96 -5.29 9.53 16.54
N PHE A 97 -6.24 8.83 17.16
CA PHE A 97 -7.47 8.38 16.52
C PHE A 97 -8.31 9.57 16.04
N THR A 98 -8.43 10.60 16.89
CA THR A 98 -9.13 11.84 16.55
C THR A 98 -8.47 12.55 15.38
N GLU A 99 -7.16 12.74 15.45
CA GLU A 99 -6.37 13.34 14.37
C GLU A 99 -6.43 12.50 13.09
N MET A 100 -6.50 11.18 13.18
CA MET A 100 -6.60 10.30 12.03
C MET A 100 -7.94 10.49 11.30
N VAL A 101 -9.05 10.73 12.01
CA VAL A 101 -10.33 11.01 11.36
C VAL A 101 -10.39 12.46 10.87
N GLU A 102 -9.97 13.42 11.69
CA GLU A 102 -10.02 14.85 11.37
C GLU A 102 -9.07 15.23 10.23
N ARG A 103 -7.83 14.74 10.25
CA ARG A 103 -6.81 15.05 9.23
C ARG A 103 -6.99 14.25 7.94
N VAL A 104 -7.90 13.27 7.89
CA VAL A 104 -8.22 12.48 6.68
C VAL A 104 -9.54 12.90 6.03
N THR A 105 -10.19 13.96 6.52
CA THR A 105 -11.16 14.71 5.69
C THR A 105 -10.53 15.18 4.36
N PHE A 106 -9.21 15.15 4.24
CA PHE A 106 -8.51 15.17 2.96
C PHE A 106 -8.14 13.79 2.40
N ASN A 107 -8.90 13.46 1.34
CA ASN A 107 -8.58 12.57 0.22
C ASN A 107 -9.18 11.15 0.28
N LYS A 108 -10.27 10.96 -0.48
CA LYS A 108 -10.83 9.65 -0.86
C LYS A 108 -9.76 8.68 -1.35
N ALA A 109 -8.66 9.15 -1.93
CA ALA A 109 -7.56 8.30 -2.38
C ALA A 109 -6.65 7.79 -1.26
N LEU A 110 -6.53 8.51 -0.13
CA LEU A 110 -5.82 8.01 1.05
C LEU A 110 -6.65 6.90 1.71
N VAL A 111 -7.96 7.10 1.86
CA VAL A 111 -8.90 6.06 2.29
C VAL A 111 -8.83 4.87 1.33
N ALA A 112 -8.90 5.11 0.02
CA ALA A 112 -8.74 4.05 -0.96
C ALA A 112 -7.36 3.36 -0.84
N ALA A 113 -6.28 4.06 -0.50
CA ALA A 113 -4.95 3.45 -0.37
C ALA A 113 -4.86 2.54 0.87
N LEU A 114 -5.40 2.99 2.01
CA LEU A 114 -5.46 2.19 3.24
C LEU A 114 -6.37 0.96 3.08
N ASP A 115 -7.47 1.11 2.33
CA ASP A 115 -8.40 0.03 2.01
C ASP A 115 -7.93 -0.87 0.84
N GLY A 116 -6.79 -0.58 0.22
CA GLY A 116 -6.28 -1.33 -0.94
C GLY A 116 -7.03 -1.11 -2.26
N ARG A 117 -7.87 -0.08 -2.34
CA ARG A 117 -8.67 0.35 -3.49
C ARG A 117 -8.03 1.47 -4.34
N ALA A 118 -6.90 2.04 -3.92
CA ALA A 118 -6.22 3.09 -4.69
C ALA A 118 -5.51 2.53 -5.93
N GLN A 119 -5.42 3.34 -6.98
CA GLN A 119 -4.63 3.04 -8.18
C GLN A 119 -3.12 3.25 -7.92
N ILE A 120 -2.59 2.57 -6.92
CA ILE A 120 -1.17 2.53 -6.57
C ILE A 120 -0.64 1.14 -6.89
N ARG A 121 0.63 1.02 -7.25
CA ARG A 121 1.27 -0.29 -7.48
C ARG A 121 1.08 -1.19 -6.25
N PRO A 122 0.53 -2.41 -6.39
CA PRO A 122 0.13 -3.24 -5.24
C PRO A 122 1.23 -3.48 -4.20
N ALA A 123 2.48 -3.67 -4.63
CA ALA A 123 3.61 -3.88 -3.73
C ALA A 123 3.98 -2.63 -2.88
N VAL A 124 3.76 -1.43 -3.42
CA VAL A 124 3.99 -0.18 -2.69
C VAL A 124 2.87 0.04 -1.68
N ALA A 125 1.63 -0.22 -2.08
CA ALA A 125 0.46 -0.13 -1.20
C ALA A 125 0.54 -1.11 -0.02
N SER A 126 0.97 -2.35 -0.25
CA SER A 126 1.07 -3.36 0.81
C SER A 126 2.15 -3.05 1.85
N GLY A 127 3.32 -2.57 1.43
CA GLY A 127 4.40 -2.15 2.33
C GLY A 127 4.00 -0.98 3.23
N LEU A 128 3.37 0.04 2.64
CA LEU A 128 2.90 1.22 3.37
C LEU A 128 1.76 0.88 4.35
N LYS A 129 0.81 0.05 3.91
CA LYS A 129 -0.29 -0.41 4.77
C LYS A 129 0.27 -1.15 5.98
N ARG A 130 1.23 -2.05 5.77
CA ARG A 130 1.88 -2.78 6.86
C ARG A 130 2.59 -1.85 7.84
N GLU A 131 3.45 -0.95 7.35
CA GLU A 131 4.19 -0.03 8.22
C GLU A 131 3.25 0.85 9.07
N PHE A 132 2.17 1.34 8.46
CA PHE A 132 1.17 2.12 9.17
C PHE A 132 0.43 1.29 10.22
N ARG A 133 0.01 0.08 9.88
CA ARG A 133 -0.67 -0.84 10.80
C ARG A 133 0.21 -1.26 11.97
N GLU A 134 1.49 -1.51 11.74
CA GLU A 134 2.47 -1.77 12.81
C GLU A 134 2.60 -0.59 13.78
N ALA A 135 2.61 0.65 13.27
CA ALA A 135 2.64 1.85 14.12
C ALA A 135 1.36 2.00 14.95
N VAL A 136 0.19 1.76 14.35
CA VAL A 136 -1.11 1.77 15.03
C VAL A 136 -1.15 0.69 16.11
N ALA A 137 -0.74 -0.53 15.80
CA ALA A 137 -0.71 -1.65 16.73
C ALA A 137 0.17 -1.35 17.96
N ALA A 138 1.35 -0.74 17.76
CA ALA A 138 2.23 -0.35 18.85
C ALA A 138 1.59 0.69 19.78
N LEU A 139 0.90 1.69 19.23
CA LEU A 139 0.20 2.71 20.02
C LEU A 139 -1.02 2.13 20.76
N LEU A 140 -1.80 1.29 20.08
CA LEU A 140 -2.94 0.58 20.66
C LEU A 140 -2.52 -0.29 21.85
N LEU A 141 -1.47 -1.09 21.68
CA LEU A 141 -0.95 -1.96 22.74
C LEU A 141 -0.58 -1.17 24.00
N ARG A 142 0.08 -0.02 23.83
CA ARG A 142 0.44 0.87 24.95
C ARG A 142 -0.79 1.40 25.68
N ALA A 143 -1.85 1.79 24.95
CA ALA A 143 -3.09 2.27 25.53
C ALA A 143 -3.89 1.14 26.23
N GLN A 144 -3.85 -0.07 25.68
CA GLN A 144 -4.44 -1.27 26.30
C GLN A 144 -3.73 -1.66 27.60
N GLN A 145 -2.39 -1.58 27.64
CA GLN A 145 -1.59 -1.88 28.83
C GLN A 145 -1.93 -1.01 30.04
N VAL A 146 -2.35 0.24 29.81
CA VAL A 146 -2.80 1.16 30.88
C VAL A 146 -4.31 1.12 31.11
N GLY A 147 -5.03 0.22 30.42
CA GLY A 147 -6.48 0.06 30.55
C GLY A 147 -7.30 1.23 30.00
N ALA A 148 -6.73 2.06 29.12
CA ALA A 148 -7.46 3.18 28.51
C ALA A 148 -8.35 2.73 27.32
N VAL A 149 -7.96 1.64 26.66
CA VAL A 149 -8.64 1.05 25.50
C VAL A 149 -8.96 -0.41 25.79
N ARG A 150 -10.12 -0.88 25.32
CA ARG A 150 -10.54 -2.29 25.41
C ARG A 150 -9.52 -3.24 24.77
N ALA A 151 -9.32 -4.40 25.39
CA ALA A 151 -8.25 -5.34 25.03
C ALA A 151 -8.58 -6.28 23.85
N ASP A 152 -9.84 -6.33 23.45
CA ASP A 152 -10.38 -7.21 22.39
C ASP A 152 -10.49 -6.52 21.03
N VAL A 153 -9.86 -5.35 20.89
CA VAL A 153 -9.73 -4.60 19.62
C VAL A 153 -8.31 -4.75 19.10
N ASP A 154 -8.19 -4.97 17.78
CA ASP A 154 -6.91 -4.99 17.08
C ASP A 154 -6.67 -3.74 16.21
N ASP A 155 -5.51 -3.65 15.55
CA ASP A 155 -5.20 -2.55 14.65
C ASP A 155 -6.08 -2.53 13.38
N ALA A 156 -6.62 -3.68 12.97
CA ALA A 156 -7.55 -3.78 11.85
C ALA A 156 -8.85 -3.04 12.17
N ASP A 157 -9.38 -3.31 13.36
CA ASP A 157 -10.58 -2.69 13.88
C ASP A 157 -10.42 -1.18 14.01
N VAL A 158 -9.27 -0.72 14.53
CA VAL A 158 -8.98 0.72 14.67
C VAL A 158 -8.95 1.41 13.31
N VAL A 159 -8.25 0.82 12.32
CA VAL A 159 -8.18 1.38 10.96
C VAL A 159 -9.56 1.36 10.29
N ALA A 160 -10.30 0.25 10.42
CA ALA A 160 -11.63 0.10 9.82
C ALA A 160 -12.63 1.09 10.43
N LEU A 161 -12.63 1.25 11.76
CA LEU A 161 -13.52 2.16 12.48
C LEU A 161 -13.27 3.62 12.08
N ALA A 162 -12.01 4.01 11.99
CA ALA A 162 -11.65 5.35 11.54
C ALA A 162 -12.02 5.60 10.07
N THR A 163 -11.76 4.64 9.17
CA THR A 163 -12.22 4.70 7.77
C THR A 163 -13.74 4.88 7.71
N GLY A 164 -14.49 4.16 8.54
CA GLY A 164 -15.94 4.31 8.66
C GLY A 164 -16.34 5.72 9.14
N CYS A 165 -15.68 6.24 10.17
CA CYS A 165 -15.91 7.60 10.67
C CYS A 165 -15.68 8.66 9.59
N ILE A 166 -14.56 8.57 8.86
CA ILE A 166 -14.23 9.47 7.75
C ILE A 166 -15.35 9.47 6.69
N ALA A 167 -15.78 8.28 6.27
CA ALA A 167 -16.83 8.14 5.27
C ALA A 167 -18.18 8.71 5.73
N MET A 168 -18.54 8.48 7.00
CA MET A 168 -19.78 8.98 7.58
C MET A 168 -19.79 10.50 7.77
N GLU A 169 -18.67 11.09 8.20
CA GLU A 169 -18.58 12.54 8.43
C GLU A 169 -18.59 13.31 7.11
N ALA A 170 -17.95 12.78 6.07
CA ALA A 170 -17.99 13.36 4.72
C ALA A 170 -19.43 13.50 4.17
N GLY A 171 -20.34 12.59 4.55
CA GLY A 171 -21.75 12.64 4.11
C GLY A 171 -22.66 13.53 4.96
N ARG A 172 -22.27 13.87 6.19
CA ARG A 172 -23.14 14.58 7.16
C ARG A 172 -22.82 16.05 7.34
N GLY A 173 -21.62 16.51 6.99
CA GLY A 173 -21.19 17.89 7.22
C GLY A 173 -21.00 18.27 8.69
N SER A 174 -21.14 17.33 9.64
CA SER A 174 -20.74 17.51 11.04
C SER A 174 -19.41 16.80 11.27
N ALA A 175 -18.32 17.55 11.40
CA ALA A 175 -17.04 17.03 11.81
C ALA A 175 -17.09 16.62 13.30
N GLY A 176 -16.45 15.51 13.66
CA GLY A 176 -16.18 15.18 15.05
C GLY A 176 -17.21 14.28 15.76
N ARG A 177 -18.45 14.18 15.26
CA ARG A 177 -19.49 13.39 15.97
C ARG A 177 -19.23 11.90 15.93
N MET A 178 -18.82 11.36 14.77
CA MET A 178 -18.64 9.91 14.63
C MET A 178 -17.36 9.48 15.34
N VAL A 179 -16.31 10.29 15.26
CA VAL A 179 -15.07 10.02 15.99
C VAL A 179 -15.26 10.09 17.50
N ALA A 180 -16.07 11.01 18.03
CA ALA A 180 -16.38 11.05 19.46
C ALA A 180 -17.10 9.77 19.93
N LEU A 181 -18.12 9.32 19.20
CA LEU A 181 -18.83 8.06 19.51
C LEU A 181 -17.91 6.84 19.39
N ALA A 182 -17.03 6.82 18.40
CA ALA A 182 -16.04 5.76 18.24
C ALA A 182 -15.03 5.75 19.40
N CYS A 183 -14.54 6.90 19.85
CA CYS A 183 -13.68 7.00 21.03
C CYS A 183 -14.38 6.45 22.29
N ASP A 184 -15.67 6.74 22.48
CA ASP A 184 -16.45 6.18 23.59
C ASP A 184 -16.56 4.65 23.48
N ALA A 185 -16.79 4.11 22.28
CA ALA A 185 -16.89 2.66 22.04
C ALA A 185 -15.57 1.88 22.23
N LEU A 186 -14.43 2.57 22.10
CA LEU A 186 -13.10 2.00 22.31
C LEU A 186 -12.67 1.97 23.78
N ARG A 187 -13.35 2.73 24.66
CA ARG A 187 -13.08 2.68 26.10
C ARG A 187 -13.63 1.37 26.70
N PRO A 188 -12.98 0.83 27.74
CA PRO A 188 -13.37 -0.46 28.31
C PRO A 188 -14.67 -0.42 29.13
N ALA A 189 -15.08 0.76 29.62
CA ALA A 189 -16.25 0.86 30.48
C ALA A 189 -17.53 0.46 29.72
N ALA A 190 -18.21 -0.59 30.20
CA ALA A 190 -19.41 -1.18 29.59
C ALA A 190 -19.24 -1.81 28.19
N ALA A 191 -18.00 -2.14 27.79
CA ALA A 191 -17.74 -2.83 26.54
C ALA A 191 -18.27 -4.28 26.56
N THR A 192 -19.11 -4.62 25.58
CA THR A 192 -19.48 -6.03 25.28
C THR A 192 -18.39 -6.65 24.42
N GLU A 193 -17.87 -7.83 24.79
CA GLU A 193 -16.82 -8.55 24.03
C GLU A 193 -17.14 -8.66 22.53
N LEU A 194 -16.17 -8.34 21.69
CA LEU A 194 -16.29 -8.48 20.25
C LEU A 194 -16.22 -9.94 19.81
N PRO A 195 -16.93 -10.33 18.74
CA PRO A 195 -16.72 -11.62 18.10
C PRO A 195 -15.26 -11.77 17.68
N ALA A 196 -14.71 -12.98 17.79
CA ALA A 196 -13.33 -13.25 17.38
C ALA A 196 -13.10 -12.79 15.93
N ALA A 197 -12.03 -12.01 15.72
CA ALA A 197 -11.60 -11.61 14.40
C ALA A 197 -11.39 -12.86 13.53
N LYS A 198 -12.00 -12.88 12.34
CA LYS A 198 -11.67 -13.92 11.35
C LYS A 198 -10.26 -13.63 10.88
N ALA A 199 -9.31 -14.53 11.14
CA ALA A 199 -7.96 -14.44 10.61
C ALA A 199 -8.04 -14.27 9.08
N GLU A 200 -7.66 -13.10 8.56
CA GLU A 200 -7.44 -12.95 7.13
C GLU A 200 -6.23 -13.82 6.76
N PRO A 201 -6.30 -14.65 5.70
CA PRO A 201 -5.15 -15.42 5.29
C PRO A 201 -4.09 -14.46 4.73
N VAL A 202 -3.01 -14.29 5.49
CA VAL A 202 -1.80 -13.62 5.02
C VAL A 202 -1.21 -14.51 3.94
N SER A 203 -1.33 -14.12 2.68
CA SER A 203 -0.64 -14.76 1.57
C SER A 203 0.83 -14.32 1.54
N GLU A 204 1.59 -14.83 2.50
CA GLU A 204 3.05 -14.84 2.48
C GLU A 204 3.52 -15.75 1.34
N THR A 205 3.85 -15.17 0.20
CA THR A 205 4.76 -15.81 -0.76
C THR A 205 6.19 -15.56 -0.27
N GLU A 206 6.57 -16.25 0.80
CA GLU A 206 7.98 -16.39 1.18
C GLU A 206 8.69 -17.26 0.14
N SER A 207 9.53 -16.61 -0.66
CA SER A 207 10.52 -17.26 -1.50
C SER A 207 11.73 -17.60 -0.64
N THR A 208 11.79 -18.83 -0.15
CA THR A 208 12.99 -19.37 0.53
C THR A 208 13.84 -20.14 -0.50
N PRO A 209 15.17 -19.98 -0.52
CA PRO A 209 16.04 -20.50 -1.58
C PRO A 209 16.41 -21.96 -1.34
N SER A 210 16.25 -22.82 -2.35
CA SER A 210 16.63 -24.23 -2.28
C SER A 210 17.80 -24.57 -3.22
N ALA A 211 18.91 -24.95 -2.62
CA ALA A 211 19.80 -26.06 -3.02
C ALA A 211 20.81 -26.30 -1.86
N PRO A 212 21.38 -27.52 -1.66
CA PRO A 212 21.53 -28.58 -2.65
C PRO A 212 21.28 -30.06 -2.19
N ASP A 213 20.94 -30.87 -3.19
CA ASP A 213 21.47 -32.21 -3.56
C ASP A 213 21.27 -33.49 -2.67
N ARG A 214 20.79 -34.53 -3.37
CA ARG A 214 21.03 -35.99 -3.28
C ARG A 214 19.98 -36.96 -2.73
N SER A 215 19.91 -38.05 -3.51
CA SER A 215 19.50 -39.45 -3.29
C SER A 215 18.03 -39.85 -3.38
N GLU A 216 17.69 -40.29 -4.60
CA GLU A 216 17.20 -41.65 -4.94
C GLU A 216 15.93 -42.24 -4.31
N ASN A 217 15.02 -42.61 -5.24
CA ASN A 217 14.01 -43.68 -5.23
C ASN A 217 12.88 -43.52 -4.18
N ASP A 218 11.59 -43.67 -4.51
CA ASP A 218 10.99 -44.71 -5.33
C ASP A 218 9.58 -44.28 -5.82
N THR A 219 9.19 -44.92 -6.90
CA THR A 219 7.91 -44.97 -7.60
C THR A 219 6.62 -44.69 -6.81
N SER A 220 5.73 -43.85 -7.38
CA SER A 220 4.38 -44.24 -7.81
C SER A 220 3.41 -43.04 -7.90
N ALA A 221 3.12 -42.65 -9.14
CA ALA A 221 1.82 -42.27 -9.70
C ALA A 221 0.80 -41.49 -8.86
N CYS A 222 0.48 -40.28 -9.35
CA CYS A 222 -0.90 -39.94 -9.73
C CYS A 222 -0.88 -38.87 -10.85
N ASN A 223 -1.48 -39.22 -11.98
CA ASN A 223 -1.75 -38.40 -13.16
C ASN A 223 -2.70 -37.24 -12.85
N GLU A 224 -2.42 -36.05 -13.38
CA GLU A 224 -3.47 -35.17 -13.89
C GLU A 224 -3.12 -34.72 -15.32
N THR A 225 -4.05 -35.03 -16.21
CA THR A 225 -4.01 -34.96 -17.66
C THR A 225 -4.17 -33.51 -18.17
N GLY A 226 -3.10 -32.93 -18.69
CA GLY A 226 -3.16 -31.67 -19.45
C GLY A 226 -3.52 -31.93 -20.92
N GLU A 227 -4.80 -31.83 -21.27
CA GLU A 227 -5.26 -31.80 -22.66
C GLU A 227 -4.82 -30.47 -23.32
N GLY A 228 -3.74 -30.51 -24.11
CA GLY A 228 -3.30 -29.32 -24.86
C GLY A 228 -4.20 -29.07 -26.08
N PHE A 229 -4.60 -27.82 -26.33
CA PHE A 229 -5.30 -27.43 -27.56
C PHE A 229 -4.40 -26.63 -28.50
N CYS A 230 -4.63 -26.76 -29.81
CA CYS A 230 -3.88 -26.03 -30.84
C CYS A 230 -4.23 -24.53 -30.80
N PRO A 231 -3.24 -23.63 -30.64
CA PRO A 231 -3.50 -22.18 -30.52
C PRO A 231 -3.96 -21.51 -31.83
N VAL A 232 -4.01 -22.25 -32.94
CA VAL A 232 -4.36 -21.72 -34.27
C VAL A 232 -5.78 -22.09 -34.69
N CYS A 233 -6.27 -23.26 -34.28
CA CYS A 233 -7.57 -23.77 -34.70
C CYS A 233 -8.42 -24.35 -33.56
N GLY A 234 -7.89 -24.39 -32.33
CA GLY A 234 -8.60 -24.92 -31.16
C GLY A 234 -8.74 -26.43 -31.11
N SER A 235 -8.20 -27.19 -32.06
CA SER A 235 -8.30 -28.66 -32.05
C SER A 235 -7.40 -29.28 -30.96
N PRO A 236 -7.83 -30.36 -30.30
CA PRO A 236 -7.03 -31.05 -29.29
C PRO A 236 -5.73 -31.60 -29.88
N LEU A 237 -4.66 -31.51 -29.11
CA LEU A 237 -3.34 -32.02 -29.48
C LEU A 237 -3.20 -33.45 -28.94
N PRO A 238 -2.70 -34.39 -29.77
CA PRO A 238 -2.46 -35.74 -29.31
C PRO A 238 -1.41 -35.72 -28.19
N VAL A 239 -1.73 -36.36 -27.08
CA VAL A 239 -0.83 -36.52 -25.93
C VAL A 239 0.28 -37.48 -26.35
N ALA A 240 1.52 -37.01 -26.37
CA ALA A 240 2.66 -37.85 -26.69
C ALA A 240 3.04 -38.67 -25.44
N ALA A 241 3.03 -40.00 -25.56
CA ALA A 241 3.41 -40.89 -24.47
C ALA A 241 4.91 -40.78 -24.13
N THR A 242 5.76 -40.42 -25.10
CA THR A 242 7.17 -40.06 -24.90
C THR A 242 7.61 -39.01 -25.92
N GLY A 243 8.56 -38.15 -25.53
CA GLY A 243 9.09 -37.08 -26.37
C GLY A 243 8.44 -35.71 -26.15
N ARG A 244 8.91 -34.69 -26.87
CA ARG A 244 8.46 -33.30 -26.70
C ARG A 244 7.02 -33.15 -27.20
N PRO A 245 6.10 -32.59 -26.39
CA PRO A 245 4.69 -32.44 -26.78
C PRO A 245 4.57 -31.56 -28.03
N ARG A 246 3.68 -31.96 -28.94
CA ARG A 246 3.38 -31.18 -30.14
C ARG A 246 2.71 -29.86 -29.73
N ARG A 247 3.13 -28.75 -30.34
CA ARG A 247 2.52 -27.42 -30.14
C ARG A 247 1.38 -27.09 -31.11
N TYR A 248 1.25 -27.83 -32.20
CA TYR A 248 0.25 -27.60 -33.25
C TYR A 248 -0.31 -28.94 -33.74
N CYS A 249 -1.59 -28.97 -34.12
CA CYS A 249 -2.27 -30.21 -34.53
C CYS A 249 -1.78 -30.71 -35.90
N SER A 250 -1.30 -29.81 -36.77
CA SER A 250 -0.83 -30.13 -38.12
C SER A 250 0.22 -29.15 -38.62
N ASP A 251 0.93 -29.54 -39.68
CA ASP A 251 1.92 -28.72 -40.38
C ASP A 251 1.30 -27.45 -40.97
N ALA A 252 0.04 -27.53 -41.43
CA ALA A 252 -0.72 -26.38 -41.90
C ALA A 252 -0.94 -25.34 -40.78
N CYS A 253 -1.29 -25.77 -39.56
CA CYS A 253 -1.41 -24.86 -38.41
C CYS A 253 -0.07 -24.24 -38.01
N ARG A 254 1.02 -25.02 -38.06
CA ARG A 254 2.37 -24.49 -37.81
C ARG A 254 2.75 -23.40 -38.83
N GLN A 255 2.52 -23.63 -40.12
CA GLN A 255 2.80 -22.62 -41.16
C GLN A 255 1.93 -21.36 -41.01
N LYS A 256 0.64 -21.51 -40.66
CA LYS A 256 -0.26 -20.37 -40.41
C LYS A 256 0.21 -19.52 -39.22
N ALA A 257 0.67 -20.15 -38.13
CA ALA A 257 1.26 -19.45 -37.00
C ALA A 257 2.54 -18.68 -37.38
N HIS A 258 3.40 -19.24 -38.23
CA HIS A 258 4.59 -18.54 -38.71
C HIS A 258 4.25 -17.31 -39.57
N ARG A 259 3.25 -17.39 -40.45
CA ARG A 259 2.82 -16.24 -41.28
C ARG A 259 2.21 -15.10 -40.44
N LEU A 260 1.49 -15.41 -39.37
CA LEU A 260 0.90 -14.41 -38.47
C LEU A 260 1.96 -13.66 -37.64
N ARG A 261 3.15 -14.25 -37.44
CA ARG A 261 4.27 -13.61 -36.72
C ARG A 261 5.19 -12.78 -37.62
N ALA A 262 5.05 -12.92 -38.94
CA ALA A 262 5.85 -12.20 -39.94
C ALA A 262 5.10 -10.97 -40.51
N ARG A 263 3.95 -10.62 -39.94
CA ARG A 263 3.21 -9.37 -40.18
C ARG A 263 3.28 -8.53 -38.91
#